data_AF-A0A354M2P0-F1
#
_entry.id   AF-A0A354M2P0-F1
#
_cell.length_a   1.000
_cell.length_b   1.000
_cell.length_c   1.000
_cell.angle_alpha   90.00
_cell.angle_beta   90.00
_cell.angle_gamma   90.00
#
_symmetry.space_group_name_H-M   'P 1'
#
loop_
_entity.id
_entity.type
_entity.pdbx_description
1 polymer ?
#
loop_
_entity_poly.entity_id
_entity_poly.type
_entity_poly.pdbx_seq_one_letter_code
_entity_poly.pdbx_strand_id
1 'polypeptide(L)'
;GHLYSAVESMNATGKRVAMVHFNYINPMPKNTEEILRRYKKIVVCELNNGQFATQLCAKIPGLTNVSRFNKVQGQPFMVSELTDHFSKLMEE
;
A
#
# COMPACT_ATOMS: atom_id res chain seq x y z
N GLY A 1 13.94 0.74 1.53
CA GLY A 1 13.15 1.62 0.63
C GLY A 1 12.17 2.43 1.44
N HIS A 2 11.69 3.57 0.93
CA HIS A 2 10.90 4.55 1.72
C HIS A 2 9.65 3.95 2.40
N LEU A 3 8.89 3.09 1.72
CA LEU A 3 7.75 2.38 2.32
C LEU A 3 8.17 1.47 3.48
N TYR A 4 9.23 0.68 3.30
CA TYR A 4 9.74 -0.21 4.34
C TYR A 4 10.17 0.58 5.58
N SER A 5 10.91 1.68 5.39
CA SER A 5 11.32 2.56 6.48
C SER A 5 10.13 3.20 7.21
N ALA A 6 9.06 3.57 6.50
CA ALA A 6 7.83 4.09 7.11
C ALA A 6 7.11 3.03 7.94
N VAL A 7 6.99 1.81 7.42
CA VAL A 7 6.35 0.69 8.14
C VAL A 7 7.14 0.29 9.38
N GLU A 8 8.47 0.17 9.28
CA GLU A 8 9.34 -0.11 10.44
C GLU A 8 9.22 0.98 11.51
N SER A 9 9.25 2.26 11.11
CA SER A 9 9.09 3.39 12.02
C SER A 9 7.75 3.36 12.76
N MET A 10 6.66 3.09 12.05
CA MET A 10 5.33 2.96 12.67
C MET A 10 5.22 1.76 13.61
N ASN A 11 5.77 0.61 13.21
CA ASN A 11 5.79 -0.58 14.06
C ASN A 11 6.62 -0.35 15.34
N ALA A 12 7.73 0.40 15.27
CA ALA A 12 8.50 0.80 16.45
C ALA A 12 7.70 1.67 17.45
N THR A 13 6.66 2.38 16.98
CA THR A 13 5.72 3.13 17.83
C THR A 13 4.52 2.31 18.32
N GLY A 14 4.48 1.00 18.06
CA GLY A 14 3.40 0.10 18.46
C GLY A 14 2.18 0.09 17.53
N LYS A 15 2.22 0.83 16.41
CA LYS A 15 1.18 0.74 15.37
C LYS A 15 1.31 -0.59 14.63
N ARG A 16 0.20 -1.21 14.23
CA ARG A 16 0.20 -2.51 13.52
C ARG A 16 0.05 -2.28 12.02
N VAL A 17 1.16 -2.18 11.31
CA VAL A 17 1.19 -1.98 9.85
C VAL A 17 2.02 -3.09 9.21
N ALA A 18 1.55 -3.59 8.07
CA ALA A 18 2.26 -4.59 7.27
C ALA A 18 2.59 -4.03 5.89
N MET A 19 3.67 -4.54 5.29
CA MET A 19 4.09 -4.19 3.95
C MET A 19 4.09 -5.44 3.07
N VAL A 20 3.53 -5.31 1.86
CA VAL A 20 3.73 -6.27 0.78
C VAL A 20 4.37 -5.53 -0.40
N HIS A 21 5.36 -6.14 -1.03
CA HIS A 21 6.04 -5.61 -2.21
C HIS A 21 5.87 -6.58 -3.38
N PHE A 22 5.50 -6.07 -4.54
CA PHE A 22 5.27 -6.86 -5.75
C PHE A 22 6.45 -6.70 -6.71
N ASN A 23 7.19 -7.78 -6.92
CA ASN A 23 8.24 -7.83 -7.96
C ASN A 23 7.65 -8.04 -9.37
N TYR A 24 6.47 -8.65 -9.45
CA TYR A 24 5.79 -8.96 -10.71
C TYR A 24 4.31 -8.59 -10.60
N ILE A 25 3.80 -7.87 -11.60
CA ILE A 25 2.37 -7.53 -11.70
C ILE A 25 1.61 -8.63 -12.43
N ASN A 26 2.21 -9.23 -13.46
CA ASN A 26 1.60 -10.29 -14.26
C ASN A 26 2.65 -11.36 -14.65
N PRO A 27 2.49 -12.63 -14.22
CA PRO A 27 1.44 -13.12 -13.34
C PRO A 27 1.58 -12.56 -11.92
N MET A 28 0.46 -12.18 -11.32
CA MET A 28 0.41 -11.76 -9.91
C MET A 28 0.65 -12.97 -9.00
N PRO A 29 1.28 -12.81 -7.81
CA PRO A 29 1.42 -13.90 -6.85
C PRO A 29 0.07 -14.55 -6.49
N LYS A 30 0.02 -15.89 -6.50
CA LYS A 30 -1.24 -16.64 -6.31
C LYS A 30 -1.91 -16.40 -4.95
N ASN A 31 -1.12 -16.03 -3.94
CA ASN A 31 -1.58 -15.77 -2.57
C ASN A 31 -1.98 -14.31 -2.32
N THR A 32 -1.95 -13.44 -3.34
CA THR A 32 -2.23 -12.00 -3.15
C THR A 32 -3.61 -11.74 -2.56
N GLU A 33 -4.66 -12.33 -3.14
CA GLU A 33 -6.03 -12.14 -2.67
C GLU A 33 -6.20 -12.58 -1.22
N GLU A 34 -5.70 -13.78 -0.89
CA GLU A 34 -5.79 -14.33 0.45
C GLU A 34 -5.13 -13.41 1.49
N ILE A 35 -3.95 -12.86 1.19
CA ILE A 35 -3.24 -11.96 2.09
C ILE A 35 -4.02 -10.65 2.24
N LEU A 36 -4.41 -10.02 1.13
CA LEU A 36 -5.07 -8.71 1.16
C LEU A 36 -6.40 -8.73 1.90
N ARG A 37 -7.20 -9.80 1.75
CA ARG A 37 -8.48 -9.95 2.44
C ARG A 37 -8.38 -10.04 3.97
N ARG A 38 -7.19 -10.30 4.53
CA ARG A 38 -6.97 -10.30 5.99
C ARG A 38 -6.88 -8.91 6.60
N TYR A 39 -6.71 -7.87 5.79
CA TYR A 39 -6.55 -6.49 6.25
C TYR A 39 -7.83 -5.69 6.06
N LYS A 40 -8.18 -4.90 7.08
CA LYS A 40 -9.36 -4.02 7.06
C LYS A 40 -9.18 -2.84 6.11
N LYS A 41 -7.95 -2.34 5.99
CA LYS A 41 -7.59 -1.21 5.13
C LYS A 41 -6.34 -1.56 4.34
N ILE A 42 -6.36 -1.26 3.06
CA ILE A 42 -5.24 -1.48 2.15
C ILE A 42 -4.96 -0.15 1.47
N VAL A 43 -3.71 0.29 1.46
CA VAL A 43 -3.28 1.45 0.68
C VAL A 43 -2.23 1.02 -0.33
N VAL A 44 -2.44 1.37 -1.59
CA VAL A 44 -1.46 1.16 -2.66
C VAL A 44 -0.73 2.48 -2.90
N CYS A 45 0.57 2.50 -2.65
CA CYS A 45 1.41 3.68 -2.86
C CYS A 45 2.16 3.57 -4.19
N GLU A 46 2.00 4.54 -5.09
CA GLU A 46 2.60 4.48 -6.42
C GLU A 46 3.23 5.83 -6.81
N LEU A 47 4.38 5.77 -7.48
CA LEU A 47 5.00 6.94 -8.14
C LEU A 47 4.44 7.14 -9.56
N ASN A 48 3.13 6.97 -9.72
CA ASN A 48 2.41 7.03 -11.00
C ASN A 48 0.94 7.42 -10.72
N ASN A 49 0.04 7.21 -11.68
CA ASN A 49 -1.36 7.60 -11.58
C ASN A 49 -2.32 6.46 -11.16
N GLY A 50 -1.84 5.48 -10.39
CA GLY A 50 -2.68 4.41 -9.83
C GLY A 50 -2.89 3.22 -10.76
N GLN A 51 -1.95 2.97 -11.68
CA GLN A 51 -2.05 1.89 -12.65
C GLN A 51 -2.06 0.52 -11.96
N PHE A 52 -1.20 0.30 -10.96
CA PHE A 52 -1.15 -0.98 -10.25
C PHE A 52 -2.39 -1.21 -9.40
N ALA A 53 -2.87 -0.20 -8.66
CA ALA A 53 -4.12 -0.30 -7.90
C ALA A 53 -5.31 -0.67 -8.80
N THR A 54 -5.36 -0.10 -10.01
CA THR A 54 -6.40 -0.42 -10.99
C THR A 54 -6.31 -1.88 -11.46
N GLN A 55 -5.11 -2.36 -11.79
CA GLN A 55 -4.88 -3.76 -12.15
C GLN A 55 -5.19 -4.73 -11.00
N LEU A 56 -4.82 -4.37 -9.77
CA LEU A 56 -5.07 -5.15 -8.57
C LEU A 56 -6.57 -5.37 -8.32
N CYS A 57 -7.36 -4.29 -8.30
CA CYS A 57 -8.80 -4.37 -8.13
C CYS A 57 -9.48 -5.10 -9.30
N ALA A 58 -8.98 -4.96 -10.52
CA ALA A 58 -9.51 -5.70 -11.68
C ALA A 58 -9.24 -7.21 -11.59
N LYS A 59 -8.11 -7.62 -11.02
CA LYS A 59 -7.73 -9.03 -10.83
C LYS A 59 -8.41 -9.69 -9.63
N ILE A 60 -8.82 -8.90 -8.63
CA ILE A 60 -9.41 -9.40 -7.37
C ILE A 60 -10.78 -8.73 -7.15
N PRO A 61 -11.84 -9.25 -7.78
CA PRO A 61 -13.19 -8.72 -7.61
C PRO A 61 -13.64 -8.67 -6.15
N GLY A 62 -14.34 -7.60 -5.78
CA GLY A 62 -14.88 -7.41 -4.43
C GLY A 62 -13.86 -6.93 -3.38
N LEU A 63 -12.63 -6.56 -3.79
CA LEU A 63 -11.67 -5.90 -2.90
C LEU A 63 -11.98 -4.38 -2.84
N THR A 64 -12.92 -4.01 -1.98
CA THR A 64 -13.48 -2.64 -1.90
C THR A 64 -12.73 -1.69 -0.96
N ASN A 65 -11.85 -2.22 -0.11
CA ASN A 65 -11.17 -1.49 0.95
C ASN A 65 -9.75 -1.02 0.56
N VAL A 66 -9.53 -0.75 -0.73
CA VAL A 66 -8.26 -0.28 -1.29
C VAL A 66 -8.31 1.23 -1.52
N SER A 67 -7.47 1.97 -0.80
CA SER A 67 -7.16 3.36 -1.06
C SER A 67 -5.88 3.51 -1.89
N ARG A 68 -5.69 4.68 -2.49
CA ARG A 68 -4.54 5.00 -3.35
C ARG A 68 -3.77 6.18 -2.77
N PHE A 69 -2.45 6.08 -2.75
CA PHE A 69 -1.56 7.18 -2.39
C PHE A 69 -0.54 7.38 -3.51
N ASN A 70 -0.86 8.29 -4.42
CA ASN A 70 -0.15 8.46 -5.69
C ASN A 70 0.71 9.73 -5.69
N LYS A 71 1.91 9.65 -6.24
CA LYS A 71 2.85 10.76 -6.39
C LYS A 71 3.37 10.81 -7.83
N VAL A 72 3.21 11.94 -8.53
CA VAL A 72 3.59 12.12 -9.94
C VAL A 72 4.63 13.23 -10.15
N GLN A 73 5.23 13.73 -9.06
CA GLN A 73 6.15 14.87 -9.05
C GLN A 73 7.60 14.51 -9.48
N GLY A 74 7.84 13.30 -10.00
CA GLY A 74 9.19 12.85 -10.37
C GLY A 74 10.16 12.70 -9.19
N GLN A 75 9.63 12.67 -7.96
CA GLN A 75 10.41 12.52 -6.73
C GLN A 75 9.95 11.29 -5.95
N PRO A 76 10.86 10.58 -5.25
CA PRO A 76 10.49 9.49 -4.36
C PRO A 76 9.56 9.94 -3.24
N PHE A 77 8.92 8.97 -2.60
CA PHE A 77 8.20 9.24 -1.36
C PHE A 77 9.16 9.68 -0.24
N MET A 78 8.77 10.63 0.58
CA MET A 78 9.40 10.89 1.87
C MET A 78 8.85 9.90 2.91
N VAL A 79 9.66 9.54 3.91
CA VAL A 79 9.19 8.65 4.98
C VAL A 79 8.10 9.34 5.80
N SER A 80 8.26 10.64 6.09
CA SER A 80 7.30 11.45 6.84
C SER A 80 5.93 11.50 6.18
N GLU A 81 5.86 11.76 4.86
CA GLU A 81 4.57 11.82 4.17
C GLU A 81 3.82 10.48 4.18
N LEU A 82 4.56 9.37 4.11
CA LEU A 82 3.99 8.03 4.22
C LEU A 82 3.45 7.77 5.63
N THR A 83 4.24 8.06 6.67
CA THR A 83 3.82 7.85 8.06
C THR A 83 2.62 8.71 8.45
N ASP A 84 2.56 9.94 7.96
CA ASP A 84 1.44 10.86 8.20
C ASP A 84 0.16 10.34 7.52
N HIS A 85 0.27 9.91 6.26
CA HIS A 85 -0.86 9.36 5.52
C HIS A 85 -1.38 8.06 6.14
N PHE A 86 -0.48 7.13 6.50
CA PHE A 86 -0.86 5.88 7.14
C PHE A 86 -1.51 6.10 8.50
N SER A 87 -1.05 7.08 9.28
CA SER A 87 -1.65 7.40 10.57
C SER A 87 -3.09 7.91 10.43
N LYS A 88 -3.34 8.83 9.49
CA LYS A 88 -4.71 9.29 9.17
C LYS A 88 -5.61 8.14 8.74
N LEU A 89 -5.11 7.27 7.86
CA LEU A 89 -5.86 6.10 7.41
C LEU A 89 -6.20 5.13 8.56
N MET A 90 -5.38 5.07 9.62
CA MET A 90 -5.66 4.23 10.79
C MET A 90 -6.72 4.82 11.74
N GLU A 91 -6.91 6.14 11.73
CA GLU A 91 -7.87 6.86 12.58
C GLU A 91 -9.29 6.90 12.00
N GLU A 92 -9.40 6.86 10.67
CA GLU A 92 -10.67 6.68 9.94
C GLU A 92 -11.34 5.32 10.24
#